data_AF-A0AA41YDS0-F1
#
_entry.id   AF-A0AA41YDS0-F1
#
_cell.length_a   1.000
_cell.length_b   1.000
_cell.length_c   1.000
_cell.angle_alpha   90.00
_cell.angle_beta   90.00
_cell.angle_gamma   90.00
#
_symmetry.space_group_name_H-M   'P 1'
#
loop_
_entity.id
_entity.type
_entity.pdbx_description
1 polymer ?
#
loop_
_entity_poly.entity_id
_entity_poly.type
_entity_poly.pdbx_seq_one_letter_code
_entity_poly.pdbx_strand_id
1 'polypeptide(L)'
;YPGFKGGDRTNIELPAVQRNCLKALKAAGKKVIFVNCSGSAIALEPETQSCDAILQAWYAGERGGSAIADVLFGDYNPGGKLPLSFYKNSDKLGDFEDYSMTNRTYRYTTDYLFPFGFGLSYTTFEIGNATISKTNIQTNENTLLSIPVKNTGKRAGTEIVQVYIRKVNDVEGPLKTLRGFQRVELAAGKSETATIELTPSSFEFYDWNQRKMAVTPGKYEVLYGNSSNNNDLKHLSVIIE
;
A
#
# COMPACT_ATOMS: atom_id res chain seq x y z
N TYR A 1 -19.04 25.66 -7.95
CA TYR A 1 -19.01 24.24 -8.38
C TYR A 1 -19.37 23.38 -7.18
N PRO A 2 -20.30 22.43 -7.27
CA PRO A 2 -20.42 21.41 -6.24
C PRO A 2 -19.06 20.74 -6.06
N GLY A 3 -18.68 20.40 -4.83
CA GLY A 3 -17.42 19.72 -4.58
C GLY A 3 -16.43 20.46 -3.69
N PHE A 4 -16.69 21.69 -3.23
CA PHE A 4 -15.78 22.38 -2.30
C PHE A 4 -16.50 23.12 -1.16
N LYS A 5 -15.95 23.07 0.06
CA LYS A 5 -16.34 23.84 1.25
C LYS A 5 -15.07 24.40 1.90
N GLY A 6 -14.86 25.71 1.88
CA GLY A 6 -13.67 26.34 2.48
C GLY A 6 -12.32 25.98 1.84
N GLY A 7 -12.32 25.40 0.63
CA GLY A 7 -11.13 24.88 -0.04
C GLY A 7 -11.01 23.36 0.01
N ASP A 8 -11.73 22.71 0.93
CA ASP A 8 -11.78 21.25 1.05
C ASP A 8 -12.76 20.64 0.07
N ARG A 9 -12.47 19.43 -0.39
CA ARG A 9 -13.35 18.72 -1.31
C ARG A 9 -14.50 18.07 -0.57
N THR A 10 -15.73 18.32 -1.00
CA THR A 10 -16.92 17.62 -0.49
C THR A 10 -17.14 16.26 -1.16
N ASN A 11 -16.38 15.94 -2.20
CA ASN A 11 -16.35 14.63 -2.86
C ASN A 11 -14.95 14.35 -3.44
N ILE A 12 -14.41 13.15 -3.21
CA ILE A 12 -13.07 12.72 -3.64
C ILE A 12 -12.99 12.14 -5.06
N GLU A 13 -14.11 11.93 -5.74
CA GLU A 13 -14.18 11.47 -7.14
C GLU A 13 -13.74 12.54 -8.14
N LEU A 14 -13.29 12.13 -9.33
CA LEU A 14 -12.97 13.09 -10.40
C LEU A 14 -14.16 14.00 -10.75
N PRO A 15 -13.91 15.26 -11.13
CA PRO A 15 -14.96 16.14 -11.65
C PRO A 15 -15.76 15.47 -12.76
N ALA A 16 -17.08 15.59 -12.73
CA ALA A 16 -17.98 14.87 -13.63
C ALA A 16 -17.63 15.05 -15.12
N VAL A 17 -17.19 16.25 -15.51
CA VAL A 17 -16.75 16.53 -16.89
C VAL A 17 -15.58 15.65 -17.35
N GLN A 18 -14.62 15.37 -16.45
CA GLN A 18 -13.47 14.51 -16.75
C GLN A 18 -13.92 13.04 -16.86
N ARG A 19 -14.78 12.59 -15.93
CA ARG A 19 -15.35 11.23 -15.95
C ARG A 19 -16.14 10.96 -17.24
N ASN A 20 -16.96 11.93 -17.66
CA ASN A 20 -17.76 11.83 -18.87
C ASN A 20 -16.89 11.79 -20.13
N CYS A 21 -15.77 12.51 -20.15
CA CYS A 21 -14.78 12.44 -21.22
C CYS A 21 -14.19 11.03 -21.34
N LEU A 22 -13.73 10.44 -20.24
CA LEU A 22 -13.17 9.07 -20.22
C LEU A 22 -14.20 8.03 -20.70
N LYS A 23 -15.44 8.14 -20.23
CA LYS A 23 -16.56 7.27 -20.67
C LYS A 23 -16.82 7.39 -22.18
N ALA A 24 -16.84 8.61 -22.71
CA ALA A 24 -17.07 8.85 -24.13
C ALA A 24 -15.94 8.26 -25.00
N LEU A 25 -14.68 8.40 -24.58
CA LEU A 25 -13.53 7.79 -25.27
C LEU A 25 -13.64 6.27 -25.30
N LYS A 26 -14.01 5.63 -24.18
CA LYS A 26 -14.23 4.19 -24.10
C LYS A 26 -15.40 3.74 -24.97
N ALA A 27 -16.52 4.45 -24.92
CA ALA A 27 -17.70 4.16 -25.74
C ALA A 27 -17.42 4.30 -27.26
N ALA A 28 -16.50 5.18 -27.64
CA ALA A 28 -16.00 5.30 -29.01
C ALA A 28 -15.02 4.19 -29.43
N GLY A 29 -14.84 3.15 -28.60
CA GLY A 29 -14.00 1.99 -28.89
C GLY A 29 -12.49 2.27 -28.79
N LYS A 30 -12.08 3.36 -28.13
CA LYS A 30 -10.65 3.66 -27.95
C LYS A 30 -10.07 2.87 -26.78
N LYS A 31 -8.78 2.56 -26.88
CA LYS A 31 -7.96 2.12 -25.75
C LYS A 31 -7.61 3.36 -24.92
N VAL A 32 -8.01 3.39 -23.66
CA VAL A 32 -7.88 4.56 -22.79
C VAL A 32 -6.85 4.28 -21.70
N ILE A 33 -5.75 5.04 -21.72
CA ILE A 33 -4.74 5.05 -20.65
C ILE A 33 -4.90 6.37 -19.91
N PHE A 34 -5.27 6.32 -18.64
CA PHE A 34 -5.49 7.51 -17.83
C PHE A 34 -4.27 7.80 -16.94
N VAL A 35 -3.65 8.96 -17.15
CA VAL A 35 -2.61 9.47 -16.25
C VAL A 35 -3.27 10.40 -15.23
N ASN A 36 -3.39 9.94 -14.00
CA ASN A 36 -4.00 10.72 -12.92
C ASN A 36 -2.96 11.61 -12.24
N CYS A 37 -3.08 12.91 -12.46
CA CYS A 37 -2.30 13.92 -11.77
C CYS A 37 -3.15 14.54 -10.64
N SER A 38 -2.89 14.15 -9.40
CA SER A 38 -3.67 14.60 -8.24
C SER A 38 -2.78 14.93 -7.03
N GLY A 39 -3.26 15.83 -6.17
CA GLY A 39 -2.59 16.15 -4.90
C GLY A 39 -3.02 15.27 -3.72
N SER A 40 -4.05 14.45 -3.90
CA SER A 40 -4.62 13.57 -2.87
C SER A 40 -5.16 12.28 -3.47
N ALA A 41 -5.60 11.35 -2.61
CA ALA A 41 -6.30 10.14 -3.03
C ALA A 41 -7.62 10.49 -3.72
N ILE A 42 -7.84 9.91 -4.89
CA ILE A 42 -9.04 10.10 -5.71
C ILE A 42 -9.86 8.81 -5.67
N ALA A 43 -11.17 8.92 -5.52
CA ALA A 43 -12.06 7.79 -5.73
C ALA A 43 -12.14 7.50 -7.24
N LEU A 44 -11.51 6.40 -7.66
CA LEU A 44 -11.28 6.04 -9.05
C LEU A 44 -12.12 4.85 -9.53
N GLU A 45 -13.12 4.40 -8.74
CA GLU A 45 -13.92 3.22 -9.08
C GLU A 45 -14.58 3.35 -10.47
N PRO A 46 -15.20 4.48 -10.86
CA PRO A 46 -15.73 4.64 -12.21
C PRO A 46 -14.67 4.56 -13.32
N GLU A 47 -13.45 5.04 -13.04
CA GLU A 47 -12.34 5.06 -13.99
C GLU A 47 -11.77 3.66 -14.20
N THR A 48 -11.84 2.77 -13.19
CA THR A 48 -11.47 1.34 -13.38
C THR A 48 -12.33 0.64 -14.42
N GLN A 49 -13.55 1.13 -14.68
CA GLN A 49 -14.45 0.59 -15.69
C GLN A 49 -14.28 1.25 -17.06
N SER A 50 -13.76 2.48 -17.08
CA SER A 50 -13.68 3.30 -18.29
C SER A 50 -12.28 3.29 -18.92
N CYS A 51 -11.25 2.93 -18.15
CA CYS A 51 -9.85 2.97 -18.56
C CYS A 51 -9.25 1.55 -18.62
N ASP A 52 -8.41 1.30 -19.62
CA ASP A 52 -7.68 0.03 -19.77
C ASP A 52 -6.40 0.00 -18.90
N ALA A 53 -5.88 1.17 -18.54
CA ALA A 53 -4.79 1.33 -17.58
C ALA A 53 -4.89 2.68 -16.88
N ILE A 54 -4.42 2.74 -15.63
CA ILE A 54 -4.34 3.97 -14.83
C ILE A 54 -2.92 4.10 -14.28
N LEU A 55 -2.30 5.26 -14.53
CA LEU A 55 -1.01 5.65 -13.95
C LEU A 55 -1.23 6.78 -12.94
N GLN A 56 -0.98 6.52 -11.67
CA GLN A 56 -0.98 7.55 -10.63
C GLN A 56 0.35 8.33 -10.71
N ALA A 57 0.30 9.57 -11.20
CA ALA A 57 1.48 10.42 -11.40
C ALA A 57 1.65 11.52 -10.34
N TRP A 58 0.64 11.74 -9.49
CA TRP A 58 0.62 12.85 -8.53
C TRP A 58 0.87 14.21 -9.22
N TYR A 59 1.54 15.15 -8.55
CA TYR A 59 2.15 16.30 -9.21
C TYR A 59 3.64 16.03 -9.40
N ALA A 60 4.00 15.53 -10.59
CA ALA A 60 5.32 15.00 -10.90
C ALA A 60 6.45 16.05 -11.09
N GLY A 61 6.22 17.31 -10.68
CA GLY A 61 7.20 18.40 -10.78
C GLY A 61 7.54 18.83 -12.21
N GLU A 62 8.59 19.66 -12.35
CA GLU A 62 8.97 20.32 -13.62
C GLU A 62 9.39 19.35 -14.74
N ARG A 63 9.91 18.16 -14.38
CA ARG A 63 10.28 17.09 -15.33
C ARG A 63 9.21 16.01 -15.45
N GLY A 64 8.02 16.23 -14.90
CA GLY A 64 6.96 15.24 -14.84
C GLY A 64 6.55 14.69 -16.20
N GLY A 65 6.50 15.53 -17.23
CA GLY A 65 6.20 15.11 -18.61
C GLY A 65 7.18 14.06 -19.15
N SER A 66 8.49 14.25 -18.94
CA SER A 66 9.50 13.27 -19.35
C SER A 66 9.37 11.96 -18.56
N ALA A 67 9.27 12.06 -17.22
CA ALA A 67 9.18 10.87 -16.37
C ALA A 67 7.93 10.03 -16.66
N ILE A 68 6.79 10.68 -16.95
CA ILE A 68 5.55 9.99 -17.35
C ILE A 68 5.74 9.30 -18.70
N ALA A 69 6.41 9.94 -19.67
CA ALA A 69 6.69 9.34 -20.97
C ALA A 69 7.57 8.09 -20.82
N ASP A 70 8.66 8.16 -20.05
CA ASP A 70 9.56 7.03 -19.79
C ASP A 70 8.81 5.82 -19.22
N VAL A 71 7.85 6.06 -18.32
CA VAL A 71 6.96 5.00 -17.81
C VAL A 71 6.05 4.48 -18.92
N LEU A 72 5.29 5.35 -19.61
CA LEU A 72 4.30 4.92 -20.60
C LEU A 72 4.91 4.13 -21.77
N PHE A 73 6.12 4.47 -22.18
CA PHE A 73 6.84 3.76 -23.24
C PHE A 73 7.68 2.59 -22.73
N GLY A 74 7.80 2.44 -21.40
CA GLY A 74 8.48 1.32 -20.77
C GLY A 74 10.01 1.41 -20.76
N ASP A 75 10.55 2.61 -21.00
CA ASP A 75 11.95 2.95 -20.75
C ASP A 75 12.26 2.87 -19.25
N TYR A 76 11.26 3.16 -18.41
CA TYR A 76 11.25 2.87 -16.98
C TYR A 76 10.10 1.91 -16.62
N ASN A 77 10.41 0.85 -15.87
CA ASN A 77 9.40 -0.04 -15.31
C ASN A 77 8.85 0.55 -14.00
N PRO A 78 7.53 0.83 -13.88
CA PRO A 78 6.98 1.42 -12.67
C PRO A 78 7.22 0.51 -11.45
N GLY A 79 7.75 1.11 -10.38
CA GLY A 79 7.99 0.46 -9.08
C GLY A 79 7.47 1.28 -7.90
N GLY A 80 6.60 2.25 -8.15
CA GLY A 80 5.96 3.06 -7.11
C GLY A 80 4.83 2.31 -6.41
N LYS A 81 4.67 2.54 -5.10
CA LYS A 81 3.59 1.99 -4.28
C LYS A 81 2.80 3.11 -3.61
N LEU A 82 1.50 2.92 -3.44
CA LEU A 82 0.61 3.92 -2.83
C LEU A 82 0.96 4.12 -1.34
N PRO A 83 1.25 5.35 -0.90
CA PRO A 83 1.46 5.65 0.52
C PRO A 83 0.13 5.85 1.28
N LEU A 84 -1.00 5.72 0.60
CA LEU A 84 -2.35 5.94 1.13
C LEU A 84 -3.29 4.85 0.60
N SER A 85 -4.31 4.51 1.38
CA SER A 85 -5.43 3.71 0.87
C SER A 85 -6.33 4.59 0.00
N PHE A 86 -6.72 4.11 -1.18
CA PHE A 86 -7.70 4.77 -2.04
C PHE A 86 -9.06 4.10 -1.82
N TYR A 87 -10.09 4.89 -1.57
CA TYR A 87 -11.45 4.40 -1.35
C TYR A 87 -12.27 4.42 -2.64
N LYS A 88 -13.35 3.64 -2.67
CA LYS A 88 -14.24 3.53 -3.83
C LYS A 88 -14.99 4.82 -4.12
N ASN A 89 -15.41 5.52 -3.07
CA ASN A 89 -16.20 6.75 -3.12
C ASN A 89 -16.08 7.51 -1.78
N SER A 90 -16.72 8.68 -1.72
CA SER A 90 -16.74 9.53 -0.52
C SER A 90 -17.53 8.95 0.66
N ASP A 91 -18.49 8.03 0.43
CA ASP A 91 -19.32 7.46 1.50
C ASP A 91 -18.52 6.60 2.48
N LYS A 92 -17.30 6.20 2.10
CA LYS A 92 -16.35 5.49 2.96
C LYS A 92 -15.58 6.40 3.90
N LEU A 93 -15.70 7.71 3.71
CA LEU A 93 -15.09 8.70 4.58
C LEU A 93 -16.11 9.12 5.62
N GLY A 94 -15.71 9.06 6.89
CA GLY A 94 -16.51 9.58 7.99
C GLY A 94 -16.57 11.11 7.99
N ASP A 95 -17.21 11.66 9.01
CA ASP A 95 -17.19 13.09 9.25
C ASP A 95 -15.73 13.59 9.40
N PHE A 96 -15.47 14.77 8.88
CA PHE A 96 -14.17 15.43 9.00
C PHE A 96 -13.83 15.74 10.46
N GLU A 97 -14.83 15.99 11.30
CA GLU A 97 -14.65 16.25 12.74
C GLU A 97 -14.52 14.98 13.59
N ASP A 98 -14.79 13.81 13.01
CA ASP A 98 -14.52 12.53 13.65
C ASP A 98 -13.03 12.20 13.56
N TYR A 99 -12.34 12.18 14.70
CA TYR A 99 -10.92 11.82 14.81
C TYR A 99 -10.69 10.35 15.18
N SER A 100 -11.75 9.54 15.26
CA SER A 100 -11.58 8.10 15.43
C SER A 100 -10.89 7.50 14.21
N MET A 101 -10.04 6.49 14.45
CA MET A 101 -9.41 5.74 13.36
C MET A 101 -10.31 4.61 12.83
N THR A 102 -11.47 4.40 13.44
CA THR A 102 -12.43 3.36 13.08
C THR A 102 -12.79 3.44 11.60
N ASN A 103 -12.70 2.31 10.89
CA ASN A 103 -12.94 2.22 9.45
C ASN A 103 -12.02 3.10 8.57
N ARG A 104 -10.91 3.64 9.10
CA ARG A 104 -9.96 4.47 8.36
C ARG A 104 -8.64 3.77 8.16
N THR A 105 -8.09 3.89 6.96
CA THR A 105 -6.79 3.34 6.53
C THR A 105 -6.75 1.81 6.57
N TYR A 106 -5.71 1.23 5.95
CA TYR A 106 -5.44 -0.20 6.02
C TYR A 106 -5.30 -0.76 7.46
N ARG A 107 -5.06 0.12 8.45
CA ARG A 107 -4.91 -0.27 9.87
C ARG A 107 -6.23 -0.62 10.52
N TYR A 108 -7.37 -0.10 10.05
CA TYR A 108 -8.67 -0.27 10.71
C TYR A 108 -9.83 -0.57 9.74
N THR A 109 -9.54 -0.76 8.45
CA THR A 109 -10.52 -1.25 7.47
C THR A 109 -9.86 -2.10 6.39
N THR A 110 -10.65 -2.99 5.81
CA THR A 110 -10.31 -3.73 4.59
C THR A 110 -11.12 -3.25 3.38
N ASP A 111 -11.96 -2.23 3.54
CA ASP A 111 -12.80 -1.68 2.46
C ASP A 111 -12.10 -0.50 1.78
N TYR A 112 -11.29 -0.84 0.78
CA TYR A 112 -10.59 0.10 -0.09
C TYR A 112 -10.78 -0.33 -1.55
N LEU A 113 -10.56 0.61 -2.48
CA LEU A 113 -10.39 0.32 -3.90
C LEU A 113 -8.96 -0.13 -4.18
N PHE A 114 -7.97 0.63 -3.72
CA PHE A 114 -6.56 0.24 -3.78
C PHE A 114 -5.97 0.28 -2.36
N PRO A 115 -5.37 -0.84 -1.89
CA PRO A 115 -4.80 -0.90 -0.55
C PRO A 115 -3.60 0.03 -0.39
N PHE A 116 -3.26 0.34 0.86
CA PHE A 116 -1.95 0.92 1.15
C PHE A 116 -0.84 -0.01 0.65
N GLY A 117 0.22 0.56 0.10
CA GLY A 117 1.34 -0.19 -0.45
C GLY A 117 1.04 -0.86 -1.80
N PHE A 118 -0.12 -0.64 -2.40
CA PHE A 118 -0.46 -1.20 -3.72
C PHE A 118 0.31 -0.49 -4.85
N GLY A 119 0.72 -1.25 -5.86
CA GLY A 119 1.33 -0.73 -7.08
C GLY A 119 1.79 -1.86 -7.97
N LEU A 120 1.52 -1.74 -9.26
CA LEU A 120 1.83 -2.76 -10.27
C LEU A 120 3.19 -2.50 -10.93
N SER A 121 3.67 -3.48 -11.67
CA SER A 121 4.90 -3.43 -12.46
C SER A 121 4.65 -4.00 -13.87
N TYR A 122 5.52 -3.68 -14.82
CA TYR A 122 5.57 -4.34 -16.14
C TYR A 122 6.25 -5.72 -16.10
N THR A 123 6.71 -6.15 -14.93
CA THR A 123 7.14 -7.52 -14.66
C THR A 123 6.35 -8.10 -13.48
N THR A 124 6.52 -9.38 -13.21
CA THR A 124 5.86 -10.07 -12.08
C THR A 124 6.91 -10.47 -11.05
N PHE A 125 6.53 -10.38 -9.77
CA PHE A 125 7.37 -10.79 -8.66
C PHE A 125 6.66 -11.88 -7.85
N GLU A 126 7.45 -12.86 -7.42
CA GLU A 126 7.03 -13.89 -6.48
C GLU A 126 7.68 -13.61 -5.12
N ILE A 127 6.86 -13.50 -4.08
CA ILE A 127 7.31 -13.40 -2.69
C ILE A 127 7.32 -14.82 -2.11
N GLY A 128 8.51 -15.33 -1.78
CA GLY A 128 8.73 -16.66 -1.22
C GLY A 128 8.23 -16.81 0.22
N ASN A 129 8.55 -17.94 0.85
CA ASN A 129 8.27 -18.15 2.27
C ASN A 129 9.40 -17.56 3.10
N ALA A 130 9.05 -16.67 4.03
CA ALA A 130 10.02 -16.02 4.89
C ALA A 130 10.53 -16.95 6.00
N THR A 131 11.77 -16.71 6.41
CA THR A 131 12.37 -17.30 7.61
C THR A 131 12.64 -16.21 8.63
N ILE A 132 12.47 -16.53 9.90
CA ILE A 132 12.73 -15.61 11.01
C ILE A 132 13.77 -16.22 11.95
N SER A 133 14.75 -15.42 12.39
CA SER A 133 15.86 -15.95 13.20
C SER A 133 15.45 -16.39 14.60
N LYS A 134 14.42 -15.76 15.17
CA LYS A 134 13.82 -16.11 16.47
C LYS A 134 12.31 -15.95 16.45
N THR A 135 11.59 -16.92 17.00
CA THR A 135 10.14 -16.88 17.19
C THR A 135 9.70 -16.55 18.62
N ASN A 136 10.56 -16.81 19.61
CA ASN A 136 10.40 -16.32 20.99
C ASN A 136 11.44 -15.22 21.19
N ILE A 137 10.99 -14.01 21.47
CA ILE A 137 11.80 -12.79 21.45
C ILE A 137 11.57 -12.06 22.76
N GLN A 138 12.63 -11.74 23.49
CA GLN A 138 12.49 -10.92 24.70
C GLN A 138 12.09 -9.49 24.32
N THR A 139 11.37 -8.78 25.19
CA THR A 139 10.94 -7.38 24.94
C THR A 139 12.02 -6.40 24.49
N ASN A 140 13.30 -6.67 24.76
CA ASN A 140 14.45 -5.84 24.39
C ASN A 140 15.34 -6.45 23.28
N GLU A 141 14.92 -7.56 22.66
CA GLU A 141 15.69 -8.26 21.64
C GLU A 141 15.22 -7.92 20.21
N ASN A 142 16.15 -8.05 19.26
CA ASN A 142 15.87 -7.98 17.83
C ASN A 142 15.65 -9.38 17.24
N THR A 143 14.92 -9.45 16.13
CA THR A 143 14.83 -10.64 15.28
C THR A 143 14.99 -10.24 13.81
N LEU A 144 15.47 -11.15 12.98
CA LEU A 144 15.74 -10.89 11.57
C LEU A 144 14.75 -11.68 10.70
N LEU A 145 14.03 -10.98 9.82
CA LEU A 145 13.13 -11.57 8.85
C LEU A 145 13.78 -11.58 7.46
N SER A 146 13.95 -12.76 6.88
CA SER A 146 14.52 -12.95 5.54
C SER A 146 13.44 -13.47 4.58
N ILE A 147 13.19 -12.72 3.50
CA ILE A 147 12.10 -12.95 2.56
C ILE A 147 12.69 -13.13 1.15
N PRO A 148 12.65 -14.33 0.58
CA PRO A 148 13.06 -14.54 -0.81
C PRO A 148 12.12 -13.81 -1.77
N VAL A 149 12.66 -13.10 -2.74
CA VAL A 149 11.92 -12.43 -3.82
C VAL A 149 12.50 -12.87 -5.15
N LYS A 150 11.63 -13.19 -6.11
CA LYS A 150 12.03 -13.55 -7.47
C LYS A 150 11.29 -12.70 -8.50
N ASN A 151 12.00 -12.14 -9.46
CA ASN A 151 11.38 -11.58 -10.65
C ASN A 151 11.07 -12.73 -11.62
N THR A 152 9.78 -13.04 -11.78
CA THR A 152 9.29 -14.15 -12.61
C THR A 152 8.91 -13.71 -14.03
N GLY A 153 8.94 -12.41 -14.31
CA GLY A 153 8.62 -11.87 -15.61
C GLY A 153 9.84 -11.71 -16.52
N LYS A 154 9.65 -10.96 -17.62
CA LYS A 154 10.62 -10.81 -18.72
C LYS A 154 11.36 -9.48 -18.71
N ARG A 155 11.04 -8.58 -17.78
CA ARG A 155 11.64 -7.25 -17.68
C ARG A 155 12.35 -7.09 -16.34
N ALA A 156 13.45 -6.34 -16.32
CA ALA A 156 13.98 -5.86 -15.06
C ALA A 156 12.95 -4.95 -14.37
N GLY A 157 12.96 -4.91 -13.05
CA GLY A 157 12.04 -4.07 -12.30
C GLY A 157 12.38 -4.02 -10.82
N THR A 158 11.64 -3.17 -10.12
CA THR A 158 11.75 -2.99 -8.69
C THR A 158 10.47 -3.42 -8.00
N GLU A 159 10.63 -4.12 -6.87
CA GLU A 159 9.54 -4.42 -5.95
C GLU A 159 9.84 -3.85 -4.56
N ILE A 160 8.80 -3.52 -3.80
CA ILE A 160 8.88 -3.08 -2.40
C ILE A 160 8.25 -4.16 -1.53
N VAL A 161 9.09 -4.93 -0.85
CA VAL A 161 8.64 -5.90 0.16
C VAL A 161 8.27 -5.13 1.43
N GLN A 162 7.07 -5.39 1.95
CA GLN A 162 6.49 -4.68 3.08
C GLN A 162 6.26 -5.66 4.23
N VAL A 163 6.59 -5.24 5.45
CA VAL A 163 6.43 -6.03 6.68
C VAL A 163 5.53 -5.29 7.64
N TYR A 164 4.48 -5.96 8.08
CA TYR A 164 3.48 -5.45 9.00
C TYR A 164 3.43 -6.31 10.27
N ILE A 165 3.16 -5.68 11.39
CA ILE A 165 2.97 -6.36 12.68
C ILE A 165 1.53 -6.18 13.14
N ARG A 166 0.95 -7.23 13.70
CA ARG A 166 -0.33 -7.22 14.41
C ARG A 166 -0.15 -7.87 15.78
N LYS A 167 -0.65 -7.21 16.82
CA LYS A 167 -0.74 -7.79 18.17
C LYS A 167 -2.05 -8.56 18.27
N VAL A 168 -2.00 -9.88 18.47
CA VAL A 168 -3.19 -10.76 18.34
C VAL A 168 -4.22 -10.49 19.43
N ASN A 169 -3.77 -10.17 20.64
CA ASN A 169 -4.63 -9.98 21.81
C ASN A 169 -5.17 -8.54 21.92
N ASP A 170 -4.82 -7.64 20.98
CA ASP A 170 -5.30 -6.26 20.94
C ASP A 170 -6.52 -6.17 20.01
N VAL A 171 -7.70 -6.48 20.55
CA VAL A 171 -8.95 -6.64 19.77
C VAL A 171 -9.41 -5.32 19.15
N GLU A 172 -9.19 -4.20 19.85
CA GLU A 172 -9.51 -2.85 19.35
C GLU A 172 -8.32 -2.20 18.63
N GLY A 173 -7.19 -2.91 18.57
CA GLY A 173 -5.97 -2.46 17.94
C GLY A 173 -6.01 -2.46 16.41
N PRO A 174 -4.94 -1.96 15.77
CA PRO A 174 -4.78 -2.05 14.33
C PRO A 174 -4.83 -3.50 13.83
N LEU A 175 -5.54 -3.73 12.72
CA LEU A 175 -5.51 -4.97 11.94
C LEU A 175 -4.08 -5.37 11.57
N LYS A 176 -3.24 -4.39 11.27
CA LYS A 176 -1.80 -4.50 11.01
C LYS A 176 -1.17 -3.10 10.97
N THR A 177 0.12 -2.99 11.27
CA THR A 177 0.87 -1.73 11.17
C THR A 177 2.19 -1.96 10.45
N LEU A 178 2.51 -1.16 9.43
CA LEU A 178 3.80 -1.26 8.71
C LEU A 178 4.96 -1.00 9.70
N ARG A 179 5.93 -1.90 9.74
CA ARG A 179 7.12 -1.82 10.60
C ARG A 179 8.44 -1.88 9.85
N GLY A 180 8.42 -2.30 8.60
CA GLY A 180 9.60 -2.27 7.75
C GLY A 180 9.23 -2.44 6.29
N PHE A 181 10.11 -2.01 5.42
CA PHE A 181 10.03 -2.32 4.00
C PHE A 181 11.43 -2.35 3.41
N GLN A 182 11.60 -3.08 2.32
CA GLN A 182 12.84 -3.08 1.57
C GLN A 182 12.55 -3.01 0.08
N ARG A 183 13.27 -2.12 -0.60
CA ARG A 183 13.32 -2.03 -2.06
C ARG A 183 14.28 -3.08 -2.60
N VAL A 184 13.82 -3.91 -3.53
CA VAL A 184 14.64 -4.91 -4.23
C VAL A 184 14.59 -4.66 -5.73
N GLU A 185 15.76 -4.65 -6.37
CA GLU A 185 15.91 -4.39 -7.80
C GLU A 185 16.41 -5.65 -8.49
N LEU A 186 15.59 -6.22 -9.36
CA LEU A 186 15.83 -7.55 -9.91
C LEU A 186 15.77 -7.50 -11.44
N ALA A 187 16.85 -7.97 -12.07
CA ALA A 187 16.80 -8.38 -13.47
C ALA A 187 15.82 -9.55 -13.67
N ALA A 188 15.36 -9.74 -14.91
CA ALA A 188 14.43 -10.82 -15.26
C ALA A 188 14.98 -12.20 -14.84
N GLY A 189 14.14 -13.00 -14.18
CA GLY A 189 14.50 -14.35 -13.72
C GLY A 189 15.41 -14.41 -12.49
N LYS A 190 15.88 -13.27 -11.96
CA LYS A 190 16.78 -13.22 -10.79
C LYS A 190 16.01 -13.21 -9.47
N SER A 191 16.71 -13.61 -8.42
CA SER A 191 16.23 -13.65 -7.05
C SER A 191 17.16 -12.91 -6.11
N GLU A 192 16.59 -12.34 -5.06
CA GLU A 192 17.29 -11.70 -3.94
C GLU A 192 16.53 -12.01 -2.65
N THR A 193 17.16 -11.79 -1.49
CA THR A 193 16.52 -11.92 -0.19
C THR A 193 16.37 -10.55 0.46
N ALA A 194 15.14 -10.08 0.60
CA ALA A 194 14.85 -8.91 1.43
C ALA A 194 15.04 -9.29 2.90
N THR A 195 15.86 -8.53 3.62
CA THR A 195 16.23 -8.75 5.02
C THR A 195 15.79 -7.54 5.84
N ILE A 196 14.81 -7.74 6.72
CA ILE A 196 14.24 -6.71 7.57
C ILE A 196 14.55 -7.06 9.02
N GLU A 197 15.30 -6.19 9.70
CA GLU A 197 15.49 -6.28 11.14
C GLU A 197 14.25 -5.74 11.87
N LEU A 198 13.68 -6.57 12.74
CA LEU A 198 12.57 -6.20 13.62
C LEU A 198 13.15 -5.97 15.02
N THR A 199 13.33 -4.70 15.37
CA THR A 199 13.75 -4.24 16.69
C THR A 199 12.57 -4.19 17.67
N PRO A 200 12.78 -3.98 18.98
CA PRO A 200 11.69 -3.81 19.95
C PRO A 200 10.59 -2.83 19.51
N SER A 201 10.96 -1.70 18.90
CA SER A 201 9.98 -0.70 18.42
C SER A 201 9.05 -1.21 17.33
N SER A 202 9.41 -2.31 16.64
CA SER A 202 8.52 -3.00 15.69
C SER A 202 7.30 -3.59 16.40
N PHE A 203 7.45 -3.98 17.67
CA PHE A 203 6.43 -4.64 18.48
C PHE A 203 5.75 -3.70 19.48
N GLU A 204 6.03 -2.38 19.42
CA GLU A 204 5.37 -1.38 20.25
C GLU A 204 3.92 -1.15 19.80
N PHE A 205 2.98 -1.22 20.74
CA PHE A 205 1.58 -0.85 20.57
C PHE A 205 1.15 0.02 21.75
N TYR A 206 0.03 0.73 21.61
CA TYR A 206 -0.51 1.51 22.72
C TYR A 206 -1.04 0.54 23.79
N ASP A 207 -0.49 0.63 25.00
CA ASP A 207 -0.96 -0.13 26.15
C ASP A 207 -1.95 0.73 26.94
N TRP A 208 -3.21 0.30 26.98
CA TRP A 208 -4.29 1.03 27.66
C TRP A 208 -4.16 1.07 29.19
N ASN A 209 -3.50 0.08 29.80
CA ASN A 209 -3.28 0.04 31.24
C ASN A 209 -2.16 1.02 31.64
N GLN A 210 -1.08 1.05 30.86
CA GLN A 210 0.07 1.92 31.10
C GLN A 210 -0.07 3.31 30.47
N ARG A 211 -1.05 3.49 29.58
CA ARG A 211 -1.33 4.72 28.81
C ARG A 211 -0.13 5.26 28.04
N LYS A 212 0.68 4.35 27.48
CA LYS A 212 1.88 4.68 26.70
C LYS A 212 2.12 3.64 25.60
N MET A 213 2.96 3.98 24.63
CA MET A 213 3.51 2.98 23.73
C MET A 213 4.42 2.03 24.52
N ALA A 214 4.21 0.73 24.38
CA ALA A 214 5.00 -0.29 25.05
C ALA A 214 5.09 -1.56 24.20
N VAL A 215 6.21 -2.27 24.35
CA VAL A 215 6.32 -3.68 23.97
C VAL A 215 5.79 -4.49 25.13
N THR A 216 4.80 -5.35 24.88
CA THR A 216 4.14 -6.14 25.92
C THR A 216 4.22 -7.62 25.57
N PRO A 217 4.39 -8.51 26.56
CA PRO A 217 4.37 -9.94 26.29
C PRO A 217 3.07 -10.39 25.62
N GLY A 218 3.17 -11.38 24.72
CA GLY A 218 2.03 -11.94 24.02
C GLY A 218 2.33 -12.42 22.61
N LYS A 219 1.27 -12.85 21.91
CA LYS A 219 1.36 -13.35 20.53
C LYS A 219 1.25 -12.19 19.53
N TYR A 220 2.16 -12.18 18.58
CA TYR A 220 2.19 -11.24 17.46
C TYR A 220 2.21 -11.99 16.13
N GLU A 221 1.55 -11.42 15.13
CA GLU A 221 1.64 -11.86 13.73
C GLU A 221 2.59 -10.93 12.97
N VAL A 222 3.56 -11.53 12.28
CA VAL A 222 4.43 -10.87 11.32
C VAL A 222 3.86 -11.15 9.93
N LEU A 223 3.24 -10.16 9.31
CA LEU A 223 2.68 -10.25 7.96
C LEU A 223 3.65 -9.64 6.96
N TYR A 224 3.82 -10.25 5.79
CA TYR A 224 4.73 -9.74 4.77
C TYR A 224 4.22 -10.02 3.35
N GLY A 225 4.52 -9.12 2.43
CA GLY A 225 4.04 -9.16 1.06
C GLY A 225 4.38 -7.88 0.30
N ASN A 226 3.63 -7.57 -0.75
CA ASN A 226 3.88 -6.40 -1.61
C ASN A 226 2.73 -5.36 -1.60
N SER A 227 1.72 -5.55 -0.74
CA SER A 227 0.72 -4.55 -0.37
C SER A 227 0.08 -4.90 0.99
N SER A 228 -0.72 -3.99 1.55
CA SER A 228 -1.47 -4.24 2.78
C SER A 228 -2.70 -5.15 2.62
N ASN A 229 -3.04 -5.56 1.38
CA ASN A 229 -4.14 -6.48 1.12
C ASN A 229 -3.90 -7.84 1.77
N ASN A 230 -4.93 -8.43 2.40
CA ASN A 230 -4.82 -9.77 2.99
C ASN A 230 -4.41 -10.84 1.97
N ASN A 231 -4.88 -10.71 0.73
CA ASN A 231 -4.56 -11.67 -0.34
C ASN A 231 -3.10 -11.57 -0.83
N ASP A 232 -2.45 -10.44 -0.57
CA ASP A 232 -1.06 -10.19 -0.97
C ASP A 232 -0.06 -10.55 0.14
N LEU A 233 -0.56 -10.97 1.31
CA LEU A 233 0.22 -11.15 2.52
C LEU A 233 0.32 -12.64 2.93
N LYS A 234 1.53 -13.04 3.26
CA LYS A 234 1.84 -14.23 4.04
C LYS A 234 2.06 -13.83 5.50
N HIS A 235 2.03 -14.78 6.43
CA HIS A 235 2.24 -14.48 7.84
C HIS A 235 3.01 -15.57 8.58
N LEU A 236 3.67 -15.15 9.66
CA LEU A 236 4.34 -15.98 10.66
C LEU A 236 3.86 -15.54 12.05
N SER A 237 3.90 -16.43 13.04
CA SER A 237 3.61 -16.09 14.44
C SER A 237 4.90 -15.98 15.24
N VAL A 238 4.97 -14.99 16.13
CA VAL A 238 6.03 -14.85 17.13
C VAL A 238 5.41 -14.61 18.51
N ILE A 239 6.18 -14.92 19.55
CA ILE A 239 5.85 -14.69 20.94
C ILE A 239 6.86 -13.67 21.48
N ILE A 240 6.34 -12.61 22.08
CA ILE A 240 7.14 -11.67 22.87
C ILE A 240 7.03 -12.08 24.34
N GLU A 241 8.18 -12.20 25.02
CA GLU A 241 8.32 -12.53 26.44
C GLU A 241 8.88 -11.35 27.26
#